data_AF-A0A8J7D881-F1
#
_entry.id   AF-A0A8J7D881-F1
#
_cell.length_a   1.000
_cell.length_b   1.000
_cell.length_c   1.000
_cell.angle_alpha   90.00
_cell.angle_beta   90.00
_cell.angle_gamma   90.00
#
_symmetry.space_group_name_H-M   'P 1'
#
loop_
_entity.id
_entity.type
_entity.pdbx_description
1 polymer ?
#
loop_
_entity_poly.entity_id
_entity_poly.type
_entity_poly.pdbx_seq_one_letter_code
_entity_poly.pdbx_strand_id
1 'polypeptide(L)'
;MSEISLLMLGVLTAGQTSPPNNLPEPPVIQSDNGVQQSTDENLPQSSPPVEITPPEFIQPDSTSEVISAPVNHKYQNLLNKIHKNVSSQNFSTQDSQPLAETTHPLETTPELAPSSHLPISPESPVTLEFSESDEQMSQVTAVSQLDDVQPTDWAFTTLQFLVERYGCIAGHTNENYLGNSAVNRYEFAYSLNICLNKIQELITKNQANTVSNEELDQIQRLQAEFQIELQEIEQRVDVLENKTIELQSHQFSTTTRLFGQAIFSVQGTNMTNVDLFPRDGVPERQGKTNLTLNNSVQLTLATSFTGKDLLITGLSAGNLASNASLVSNNMGRLSFESNTENRLVINDLSYRFLFSDNLGIVVGTSGVNPATTFRGINPLEGSGDGAISQFGQRNPILNIGNGTGGIGFDWEISDRISLQGVYSAEIPSFSGDSNSGGLFGGRYNAGAQLTLAPTDKIDVGIHYIYSHSPNDLLGTGIGDSQLISPFAPSTAFNTHAVGATVAWRVNENLELGGWGGFSYSKPVNLSGSVETTNWMVFAALPNLGGAGNLGGFLVGQPPKISSSSLPDGFNFPNFSDEGTPGGRSDTSLHLELFYRAQLNDRFSLTPGLLVIFNPDHNTANDTLIVGALRATFRF
;
A
#
# COMPACT_ATOMS: atom_id res chain seq x y z
N MET A 1 17.21 -11.78 -36.21
CA MET A 1 16.20 -12.47 -35.39
C MET A 1 15.77 -11.47 -34.31
N SER A 2 14.65 -10.74 -34.35
CA SER A 2 13.38 -10.86 -35.12
C SER A 2 12.71 -12.23 -35.02
N GLU A 3 11.38 -12.27 -34.92
CA GLU A 3 10.52 -13.43 -34.62
C GLU A 3 10.30 -13.76 -33.12
N ILE A 4 9.81 -12.80 -32.32
CA ILE A 4 8.92 -13.08 -31.16
C ILE A 4 7.77 -12.04 -31.11
N SER A 5 7.07 -11.88 -32.23
CA SER A 5 5.84 -11.06 -32.31
C SER A 5 4.70 -11.84 -33.00
N LEU A 6 4.48 -13.09 -32.59
CA LEU A 6 3.39 -13.92 -33.13
C LEU A 6 2.90 -15.05 -32.19
N LEU A 7 2.67 -14.73 -30.91
CA LEU A 7 1.97 -15.61 -29.94
C LEU A 7 0.97 -14.83 -29.07
N MET A 8 0.14 -14.00 -29.72
CA MET A 8 -0.97 -13.25 -29.10
C MET A 8 -2.18 -13.25 -30.04
N LEU A 9 -2.82 -14.42 -30.22
CA LEU A 9 -4.22 -14.62 -30.62
C LEU A 9 -4.47 -16.14 -30.67
N GLY A 10 -5.22 -16.73 -29.73
CA GLY A 10 -5.44 -18.19 -29.79
C GLY A 10 -5.98 -18.97 -28.59
N VAL A 11 -6.57 -18.37 -27.56
CA VAL A 11 -7.27 -19.13 -26.49
C VAL A 11 -8.58 -18.45 -26.08
N LEU A 12 -9.58 -18.47 -26.97
CA LEU A 12 -10.95 -18.01 -26.66
C LEU A 12 -12.02 -18.79 -27.48
N THR A 13 -11.97 -20.13 -27.51
CA THR A 13 -13.08 -20.97 -28.02
C THR A 13 -13.07 -22.41 -27.49
N ALA A 14 -13.58 -22.61 -26.27
CA ALA A 14 -14.18 -23.87 -25.78
C ALA A 14 -14.85 -23.59 -24.43
N GLY A 15 -16.08 -23.97 -24.12
CA GLY A 15 -17.15 -24.55 -24.92
C GLY A 15 -18.35 -24.72 -24.00
N GLN A 16 -19.48 -24.05 -24.29
CA GLN A 16 -20.64 -24.07 -23.41
C GLN A 16 -21.21 -25.49 -23.30
N THR A 17 -21.34 -26.01 -22.07
CA THR A 17 -22.09 -27.23 -21.78
C THR A 17 -23.41 -26.85 -21.12
N SER A 18 -24.52 -27.18 -21.79
CA SER A 18 -25.87 -26.93 -21.28
C SER A 18 -26.16 -27.81 -20.06
N PRO A 19 -26.88 -27.31 -19.04
CA PRO A 19 -27.22 -28.09 -17.85
C PRO A 19 -28.27 -29.18 -18.17
N PRO A 20 -28.26 -30.32 -17.46
CA PRO A 20 -29.32 -31.31 -17.56
C PRO A 20 -30.62 -30.81 -16.91
N ASN A 21 -31.75 -31.07 -17.58
CA ASN A 21 -33.08 -30.82 -17.03
C ASN A 21 -33.39 -31.72 -15.83
N ASN A 22 -34.26 -31.21 -14.95
CA ASN A 22 -34.87 -31.82 -13.75
C ASN A 22 -34.07 -31.69 -12.44
N LEU A 23 -34.40 -30.64 -11.68
CA LEU A 23 -34.28 -30.58 -10.21
C LEU A 23 -35.65 -30.16 -9.62
N PRO A 24 -36.07 -30.64 -8.43
CA PRO A 24 -37.34 -30.26 -7.82
C PRO A 24 -37.31 -28.86 -7.19
N GLU A 25 -38.48 -28.20 -7.09
CA GLU A 25 -38.63 -26.92 -6.41
C GLU A 25 -38.35 -27.01 -4.89
N PRO A 26 -37.61 -26.05 -4.30
CA PRO A 26 -37.56 -25.84 -2.86
C PRO A 26 -38.76 -24.99 -2.38
N PRO A 27 -39.24 -25.17 -1.13
CA PRO A 27 -40.41 -24.47 -0.63
C PRO A 27 -40.14 -23.00 -0.25
N VAL A 28 -41.17 -22.17 -0.44
CA VAL A 28 -41.18 -20.75 -0.04
C VAL A 28 -41.21 -20.63 1.49
N ILE A 29 -40.33 -19.80 2.06
CA ILE A 29 -40.38 -19.38 3.47
C ILE A 29 -40.78 -17.90 3.52
N GLN A 30 -41.80 -17.60 4.30
CA GLN A 30 -42.35 -16.25 4.47
C GLN A 30 -41.48 -15.42 5.43
N SER A 31 -41.32 -14.13 5.13
CA SER A 31 -40.72 -13.14 6.02
C SER A 31 -41.78 -12.58 6.97
N ASP A 32 -41.68 -12.84 8.27
CA ASP A 32 -42.52 -12.17 9.28
C ASP A 32 -41.89 -10.83 9.70
N ASN A 33 -42.65 -9.75 9.53
CA ASN A 33 -42.28 -8.40 9.97
C ASN A 33 -42.64 -8.20 11.44
N GLY A 34 -41.63 -8.14 12.32
CA GLY A 34 -41.79 -7.78 13.73
C GLY A 34 -41.38 -6.33 14.02
N VAL A 35 -42.28 -5.37 13.79
CA VAL A 35 -42.07 -3.97 14.18
C VAL A 35 -42.30 -3.80 15.69
N GLN A 36 -41.34 -3.21 16.41
CA GLN A 36 -41.61 -2.57 17.70
C GLN A 36 -40.96 -1.18 17.78
N GLN A 37 -41.75 -0.21 18.22
CA GLN A 37 -41.37 1.19 18.44
C GLN A 37 -41.03 1.41 19.91
N SER A 38 -40.01 2.23 20.19
CA SER A 38 -39.84 2.97 21.45
C SER A 38 -38.89 4.15 21.18
N THR A 39 -39.44 5.33 20.83
CA THR A 39 -39.59 6.50 21.72
C THR A 39 -38.28 7.23 22.03
N ASP A 40 -38.07 8.36 21.35
CA ASP A 40 -37.20 9.46 21.78
C ASP A 40 -37.58 9.98 23.16
N GLU A 41 -36.60 10.36 23.98
CA GLU A 41 -36.70 11.56 24.82
C GLU A 41 -35.33 12.09 25.30
N ASN A 42 -35.09 13.38 25.02
CA ASN A 42 -34.24 14.36 25.75
C ASN A 42 -32.71 14.20 25.87
N LEU A 43 -32.02 15.06 25.10
CA LEU A 43 -30.65 15.56 25.29
C LEU A 43 -30.55 16.60 26.43
N PRO A 44 -29.36 16.75 27.03
CA PRO A 44 -28.80 18.07 27.39
C PRO A 44 -27.53 18.41 26.59
N GLN A 45 -27.16 19.69 26.53
CA GLN A 45 -26.14 20.24 25.62
C GLN A 45 -24.68 20.19 26.12
N SER A 46 -23.79 20.01 25.15
CA SER A 46 -22.47 20.67 24.95
C SER A 46 -21.35 20.57 26.00
N SER A 47 -20.26 19.92 25.57
CA SER A 47 -18.90 20.52 25.56
C SER A 47 -18.08 19.86 24.44
N PRO A 48 -17.30 20.60 23.63
CA PRO A 48 -16.51 19.99 22.56
C PRO A 48 -15.30 19.23 23.15
N PRO A 49 -15.02 17.99 22.70
CA PRO A 49 -13.75 17.33 22.99
C PRO A 49 -12.62 17.96 22.17
N VAL A 50 -11.41 17.97 22.73
CA VAL A 50 -10.19 18.44 22.05
C VAL A 50 -9.84 17.45 20.94
N GLU A 51 -9.67 17.98 19.73
CA GLU A 51 -9.35 17.21 18.53
C GLU A 51 -7.91 16.70 18.56
N ILE A 52 -7.73 15.38 18.66
CA ILE A 52 -6.42 14.72 18.53
C ILE A 52 -6.18 14.44 17.05
N THR A 53 -5.13 15.05 16.51
CA THR A 53 -4.82 15.07 15.07
C THR A 53 -4.32 13.70 14.58
N PRO A 54 -4.97 13.05 13.60
CA PRO A 54 -4.38 11.93 12.85
C PRO A 54 -3.27 12.44 11.92
N PRO A 55 -2.33 11.57 11.46
CA PRO A 55 -1.29 11.97 10.51
C PRO A 55 -1.90 12.50 9.20
N GLU A 56 -1.31 13.57 8.66
CA GLU A 56 -1.88 14.39 7.58
C GLU A 56 -2.29 13.59 6.33
N PHE A 57 -3.60 13.38 6.17
CA PHE A 57 -4.22 13.24 4.87
C PHE A 57 -4.82 14.58 4.48
N ILE A 58 -4.11 15.32 3.63
CA ILE A 58 -4.64 16.55 3.01
C ILE A 58 -5.91 16.17 2.23
N GLN A 59 -7.07 16.54 2.76
CA GLN A 59 -8.33 16.52 2.02
C GLN A 59 -8.29 17.66 1.00
N PRO A 60 -8.62 17.41 -0.29
CA PRO A 60 -8.99 18.50 -1.18
C PRO A 60 -10.39 18.99 -0.77
N ASP A 61 -10.46 20.22 -0.26
CA ASP A 61 -11.74 20.87 0.05
C ASP A 61 -12.64 20.88 -1.19
N SER A 62 -13.86 20.36 -1.03
CA SER A 62 -14.82 20.16 -2.12
C SER A 62 -16.07 21.02 -1.95
N THR A 63 -15.87 22.34 -1.88
CA THR A 63 -16.94 23.33 -2.12
C THR A 63 -16.45 24.48 -2.99
N SER A 64 -16.38 24.24 -4.29
CA SER A 64 -16.43 25.27 -5.33
C SER A 64 -17.01 24.63 -6.59
N GLU A 65 -18.10 25.18 -7.12
CA GLU A 65 -18.57 24.81 -8.45
C GLU A 65 -17.48 25.20 -9.46
N VAL A 66 -16.82 24.20 -10.05
CA VAL A 66 -15.79 24.44 -11.06
C VAL A 66 -16.48 24.92 -12.34
N ILE A 67 -16.64 26.24 -12.45
CA ILE A 67 -16.98 26.90 -13.71
C ILE A 67 -15.71 26.90 -14.58
N SER A 68 -15.39 25.75 -15.16
CA SER A 68 -14.37 25.62 -16.20
C SER A 68 -14.89 26.25 -17.49
N ALA A 69 -14.84 27.58 -17.58
CA ALA A 69 -15.02 28.29 -18.83
C ALA A 69 -13.74 28.12 -19.67
N PRO A 70 -13.81 27.61 -20.92
CA PRO A 70 -12.61 27.45 -21.74
C PRO A 70 -12.03 28.83 -22.11
N VAL A 71 -10.79 29.09 -21.68
CA VAL A 71 -10.06 30.31 -22.01
C VAL A 71 -9.77 30.29 -23.51
N ASN A 72 -10.51 31.10 -24.26
CA ASN A 72 -10.45 31.12 -25.72
C ASN A 72 -9.91 32.47 -26.19
N HIS A 73 -8.79 32.47 -26.93
CA HIS A 73 -8.16 33.67 -27.50
C HIS A 73 -9.18 34.57 -28.24
N LYS A 74 -9.72 35.60 -27.57
CA LYS A 74 -10.81 36.38 -28.17
C LYS A 74 -10.97 37.86 -27.81
N TYR A 75 -10.12 38.45 -26.97
CA TYR A 75 -10.19 39.89 -26.70
C TYR A 75 -9.92 40.77 -27.94
N GLN A 76 -9.04 40.33 -28.85
CA GLN A 76 -8.82 40.96 -30.18
C GLN A 76 -10.08 40.98 -31.09
N ASN A 77 -11.03 40.05 -30.89
CA ASN A 77 -12.19 39.89 -31.76
C ASN A 77 -13.42 40.73 -31.33
N LEU A 78 -13.40 41.32 -30.12
CA LEU A 78 -14.48 42.18 -29.64
C LEU A 78 -14.50 43.51 -30.41
N LEU A 79 -13.31 44.12 -30.56
CA LEU A 79 -13.09 45.38 -31.28
C LEU A 79 -13.57 45.32 -32.74
N ASN A 80 -13.26 44.23 -33.45
CA ASN A 80 -13.63 44.04 -34.86
C ASN A 80 -15.13 43.79 -35.09
N LYS A 81 -15.88 43.32 -34.09
CA LYS A 81 -17.34 43.14 -34.20
C LYS A 81 -18.10 44.44 -33.96
N ILE A 82 -17.66 45.24 -32.99
CA ILE A 82 -18.37 46.48 -32.60
C ILE A 82 -18.23 47.55 -33.70
N HIS A 83 -17.07 47.64 -34.36
CA HIS A 83 -16.89 48.51 -35.53
C HIS A 83 -17.74 48.11 -36.76
N LYS A 84 -18.15 46.85 -36.91
CA LYS A 84 -18.97 46.40 -38.05
C LYS A 84 -20.46 46.73 -37.90
N ASN A 85 -21.02 46.69 -36.68
CA ASN A 85 -22.45 46.87 -36.46
C ASN A 85 -22.97 48.30 -36.69
N VAL A 86 -22.08 49.28 -36.87
CA VAL A 86 -22.46 50.68 -37.20
C VAL A 86 -22.55 50.92 -38.72
N SER A 87 -21.99 50.05 -39.56
CA SER A 87 -21.76 50.33 -41.00
C SER A 87 -22.60 49.53 -42.00
N SER A 88 -23.58 48.72 -41.57
CA SER A 88 -24.36 47.87 -42.49
C SER A 88 -25.85 47.73 -42.15
N GLN A 89 -26.58 48.84 -42.22
CA GLN A 89 -27.92 48.78 -42.80
C GLN A 89 -27.78 48.75 -44.33
N ASN A 90 -27.79 47.58 -44.96
CA ASN A 90 -28.43 47.35 -46.27
C ASN A 90 -28.23 45.92 -46.83
N PHE A 91 -29.32 45.38 -47.39
CA PHE A 91 -29.44 44.20 -48.27
C PHE A 91 -29.19 42.78 -47.73
N SER A 92 -29.68 41.80 -48.50
CA SER A 92 -30.37 40.60 -48.01
C SER A 92 -29.97 39.30 -48.74
N THR A 93 -30.15 38.15 -48.07
CA THR A 93 -30.63 36.80 -48.56
C THR A 93 -30.09 36.24 -49.90
N GLN A 94 -29.77 34.95 -50.10
CA GLN A 94 -30.40 33.73 -49.55
C GLN A 94 -29.59 32.43 -49.88
N ASP A 95 -29.77 31.37 -49.07
CA ASP A 95 -29.66 29.88 -49.25
C ASP A 95 -29.10 29.23 -50.56
N SER A 96 -28.22 28.21 -50.56
CA SER A 96 -28.33 26.74 -50.25
C SER A 96 -28.93 25.86 -51.40
N GLN A 97 -28.69 24.54 -51.63
CA GLN A 97 -28.07 23.39 -50.92
C GLN A 97 -27.47 22.32 -51.94
N PRO A 98 -26.85 21.17 -51.55
CA PRO A 98 -26.09 20.23 -52.42
C PRO A 98 -26.77 18.87 -52.73
N LEU A 99 -26.11 17.96 -53.50
CA LEU A 99 -26.36 16.48 -53.52
C LEU A 99 -25.25 15.62 -54.23
N ALA A 100 -25.01 14.41 -53.67
CA ALA A 100 -24.61 13.06 -54.18
C ALA A 100 -24.15 12.80 -55.66
N GLU A 101 -23.54 11.67 -56.09
CA GLU A 101 -22.81 10.48 -55.55
C GLU A 101 -22.61 9.48 -56.72
N THR A 102 -21.47 8.77 -56.93
CA THR A 102 -21.42 7.45 -57.68
C THR A 102 -20.05 6.71 -57.77
N THR A 103 -20.03 5.45 -57.28
CA THR A 103 -19.43 4.17 -57.82
C THR A 103 -17.95 3.96 -58.24
N HIS A 104 -17.41 2.83 -57.72
CA HIS A 104 -16.19 2.02 -58.03
C HIS A 104 -16.28 1.19 -59.36
N PRO A 105 -15.24 0.49 -59.92
CA PRO A 105 -14.31 -0.46 -59.21
C PRO A 105 -12.89 -0.79 -59.77
N LEU A 106 -12.14 -1.63 -59.01
CA LEU A 106 -10.96 -2.52 -59.31
C LEU A 106 -9.75 -1.92 -60.07
N GLU A 107 -8.48 -2.11 -59.65
CA GLU A 107 -7.73 -3.38 -59.68
C GLU A 107 -6.31 -3.29 -59.02
N THR A 108 -5.68 -4.46 -58.83
CA THR A 108 -4.23 -4.78 -58.64
C THR A 108 -3.36 -4.27 -57.46
N THR A 109 -2.78 -5.26 -56.77
CA THR A 109 -1.62 -5.21 -55.87
C THR A 109 -0.29 -4.97 -56.62
N PRO A 110 0.72 -4.36 -55.98
CA PRO A 110 2.12 -4.67 -56.30
C PRO A 110 2.96 -5.13 -55.09
N GLU A 111 4.08 -5.75 -55.44
CA GLU A 111 4.94 -6.63 -54.63
C GLU A 111 6.16 -5.90 -54.02
N LEU A 112 6.80 -6.49 -53.01
CA LEU A 112 7.96 -5.92 -52.32
C LEU A 112 9.26 -6.02 -53.13
N ALA A 113 10.11 -5.00 -53.02
CA ALA A 113 11.53 -5.03 -53.41
C ALA A 113 12.41 -4.34 -52.33
N PRO A 114 13.70 -4.71 -52.18
CA PRO A 114 14.38 -4.65 -50.88
C PRO A 114 15.17 -3.36 -50.58
N SER A 115 15.35 -3.11 -49.29
CA SER A 115 16.10 -1.99 -48.72
C SER A 115 17.63 -2.13 -48.91
N SER A 116 18.30 -1.03 -49.24
CA SER A 116 19.76 -0.93 -49.30
C SER A 116 20.40 -0.67 -47.94
N HIS A 117 21.59 -1.23 -47.72
CA HIS A 117 22.38 -1.05 -46.50
C HIS A 117 23.09 0.32 -46.45
N LEU A 118 23.12 0.95 -45.27
CA LEU A 118 24.17 1.88 -44.85
C LEU A 118 24.63 1.54 -43.42
N PRO A 119 25.92 1.71 -43.08
CA PRO A 119 26.50 1.20 -41.85
C PRO A 119 26.29 2.11 -40.64
N ILE A 120 26.14 1.49 -39.46
CA ILE A 120 26.16 2.16 -38.15
C ILE A 120 27.62 2.32 -37.71
N SER A 121 28.03 3.55 -37.40
CA SER A 121 29.26 3.87 -36.69
C SER A 121 28.90 4.33 -35.27
N PRO A 122 29.64 3.93 -34.22
CA PRO A 122 29.33 4.36 -32.85
C PRO A 122 29.77 5.80 -32.60
N GLU A 123 28.86 6.65 -32.13
CA GLU A 123 29.21 7.95 -31.55
C GLU A 123 29.55 7.82 -30.06
N SER A 124 30.55 8.60 -29.65
CA SER A 124 31.06 8.69 -28.27
C SER A 124 30.05 9.34 -27.32
N PRO A 125 30.14 9.08 -26.00
CA PRO A 125 29.25 9.73 -25.02
C PRO A 125 29.45 11.25 -25.03
N VAL A 126 28.32 11.99 -25.09
CA VAL A 126 28.31 13.44 -24.90
C VAL A 126 28.61 13.75 -23.43
N THR A 127 29.75 14.41 -23.19
CA THR A 127 30.09 14.98 -21.91
C THR A 127 29.13 16.14 -21.61
N LEU A 128 28.33 16.03 -20.55
CA LEU A 128 27.59 17.17 -20.02
C LEU A 128 28.58 18.06 -19.24
N GLU A 129 29.15 19.05 -19.93
CA GLU A 129 29.79 20.17 -19.26
C GLU A 129 28.72 20.95 -18.50
N PHE A 130 28.80 20.93 -17.18
CA PHE A 130 28.13 21.94 -16.35
C PHE A 130 28.80 23.28 -16.65
N SER A 131 28.18 24.08 -17.52
CA SER A 131 28.43 25.51 -17.49
C SER A 131 27.90 26.05 -16.18
N GLU A 132 28.79 26.64 -15.37
CA GLU A 132 28.40 27.59 -14.34
C GLU A 132 27.62 28.71 -15.03
N SER A 133 26.30 28.61 -14.99
CA SER A 133 25.45 29.77 -15.18
C SER A 133 25.57 30.56 -13.88
N ASP A 134 26.21 31.73 -13.97
CA ASP A 134 26.22 32.72 -12.90
C ASP A 134 24.84 32.80 -12.27
N GLU A 135 24.80 32.88 -10.93
CA GLU A 135 23.61 33.31 -10.21
C GLU A 135 23.29 34.76 -10.63
N GLN A 136 22.56 34.91 -11.74
CA GLN A 136 21.78 36.10 -11.98
C GLN A 136 20.73 36.13 -10.88
N MET A 137 21.07 36.87 -9.82
CA MET A 137 20.16 37.27 -8.77
C MET A 137 18.82 37.63 -9.38
N SER A 138 17.76 37.09 -8.77
CA SER A 138 16.36 37.44 -9.01
C SER A 138 16.25 38.87 -9.52
N GLN A 139 15.73 39.01 -10.75
CA GLN A 139 15.53 40.32 -11.34
C GLN A 139 14.46 41.02 -10.50
N VAL A 140 14.92 41.84 -9.54
CA VAL A 140 14.05 42.61 -8.66
C VAL A 140 13.21 43.53 -9.53
N THR A 141 11.93 43.20 -9.68
CA THR A 141 10.92 44.09 -10.23
C THR A 141 11.00 45.40 -9.47
N ALA A 142 11.13 46.51 -10.20
CA ALA A 142 11.38 47.80 -9.59
C ALA A 142 10.26 48.12 -8.59
N VAL A 143 10.62 48.39 -7.34
CA VAL A 143 9.66 48.59 -6.22
C VAL A 143 8.69 49.77 -6.49
N SER A 144 9.00 50.63 -7.46
CA SER A 144 8.12 51.68 -7.98
C SER A 144 7.06 51.21 -9.01
N GLN A 145 6.86 49.89 -9.19
CA GLN A 145 5.79 49.31 -10.02
C GLN A 145 4.76 48.53 -9.18
N LEU A 146 4.88 48.58 -7.85
CA LEU A 146 4.04 47.87 -6.88
C LEU A 146 3.23 48.83 -5.99
N ASP A 147 2.97 50.06 -6.43
CA ASP A 147 2.04 50.95 -5.72
C ASP A 147 0.62 50.35 -5.77
N ASP A 148 0.06 50.06 -4.59
CA ASP A 148 -1.31 49.57 -4.44
C ASP A 148 -2.31 50.56 -5.05
N VAL A 149 -3.33 50.02 -5.74
CA VAL A 149 -4.40 50.80 -6.35
C VAL A 149 -5.21 51.47 -5.24
N GLN A 150 -5.15 52.80 -5.17
CA GLN A 150 -5.84 53.57 -4.14
C GLN A 150 -7.33 53.75 -4.49
N PRO A 151 -8.24 53.90 -3.50
CA PRO A 151 -9.65 54.20 -3.76
C PRO A 151 -9.89 55.51 -4.53
N THR A 152 -8.91 56.41 -4.53
CA THR A 152 -8.92 57.68 -5.29
C THR A 152 -8.48 57.53 -6.74
N ASP A 153 -7.93 56.38 -7.12
CA ASP A 153 -7.40 56.16 -8.46
C ASP A 153 -8.53 55.88 -9.45
N TRP A 154 -8.36 56.38 -10.68
CA TRP A 154 -9.35 56.24 -11.74
C TRP A 154 -9.70 54.76 -11.99
N ALA A 155 -8.71 53.87 -11.91
CA ALA A 155 -8.88 52.44 -12.10
C ALA A 155 -9.82 51.81 -11.05
N PHE A 156 -9.65 52.17 -9.77
CA PHE A 156 -10.51 51.72 -8.68
C PHE A 156 -11.97 52.10 -8.92
N THR A 157 -12.22 53.38 -9.18
CA THR A 157 -13.57 53.89 -9.42
C THR A 157 -14.23 53.29 -10.68
N THR A 158 -13.43 53.01 -11.72
CA THR A 158 -13.92 52.39 -12.95
C THR A 158 -14.29 50.92 -12.72
N LEU A 159 -13.44 50.14 -12.05
CA LEU A 159 -13.74 48.74 -11.76
C LEU A 159 -14.92 48.61 -10.78
N GLN A 160 -15.01 49.47 -9.77
CA GLN A 160 -16.18 49.54 -8.88
C GLN A 160 -17.48 49.73 -9.69
N PHE A 161 -17.52 50.71 -10.60
CA PHE A 161 -18.67 50.93 -11.48
C PHE A 161 -19.00 49.70 -12.33
N LEU A 162 -18.01 49.02 -12.90
CA LEU A 162 -18.23 47.79 -13.68
C LEU A 162 -18.79 46.65 -12.81
N VAL A 163 -18.30 46.49 -11.58
CA VAL A 163 -18.78 45.47 -10.62
C VAL A 163 -20.24 45.73 -10.23
N GLU A 164 -20.58 46.96 -9.87
CA GLU A 164 -21.95 47.37 -9.54
C GLU A 164 -22.91 47.23 -10.75
N ARG A 165 -22.43 47.59 -11.95
CA ARG A 165 -23.22 47.58 -13.19
C ARG A 165 -23.49 46.18 -13.74
N TYR A 166 -22.51 45.29 -13.67
CA TYR A 166 -22.54 43.97 -14.32
C TYR A 166 -22.67 42.79 -13.35
N GLY A 167 -22.64 43.02 -12.03
CA GLY A 167 -22.81 41.99 -11.01
C GLY A 167 -21.80 40.86 -11.12
N CYS A 168 -20.57 41.19 -11.50
CA CYS A 168 -19.61 40.21 -12.02
C CYS A 168 -18.85 39.43 -10.94
N ILE A 169 -18.78 39.95 -9.71
CA ILE A 169 -18.08 39.32 -8.59
C ILE A 169 -19.13 38.70 -7.65
N ALA A 170 -19.17 37.37 -7.60
CA ALA A 170 -20.05 36.64 -6.70
C ALA A 170 -19.33 36.38 -5.36
N GLY A 171 -19.94 36.79 -4.24
CA GLY A 171 -19.47 36.44 -2.89
C GLY A 171 -19.68 37.50 -1.80
N HIS A 172 -19.80 38.78 -2.13
CA HIS A 172 -20.06 39.83 -1.14
C HIS A 172 -21.55 40.16 -1.04
N THR A 173 -22.14 39.85 0.12
CA THR A 173 -23.54 40.18 0.47
C THR A 173 -23.74 41.63 0.91
N ASN A 174 -22.70 42.47 0.87
CA ASN A 174 -22.75 43.90 1.16
C ASN A 174 -22.33 44.67 -0.09
N GLU A 175 -23.06 45.74 -0.41
CA GLU A 175 -23.08 46.43 -1.71
C GLU A 175 -21.80 47.22 -2.08
N ASN A 176 -20.71 47.10 -1.33
CA ASN A 176 -19.47 47.86 -1.54
C ASN A 176 -18.32 46.93 -2.00
N TYR A 177 -17.85 47.12 -3.23
CA TYR A 177 -16.64 46.48 -3.75
C TYR A 177 -15.39 46.89 -2.94
N LEU A 178 -14.73 45.93 -2.29
CA LEU A 178 -13.45 46.01 -1.55
C LEU A 178 -13.32 47.09 -0.45
N GLY A 179 -14.32 47.93 -0.22
CA GLY A 179 -14.29 49.00 0.77
C GLY A 179 -13.40 50.17 0.36
N ASN A 180 -13.07 51.05 1.31
CA ASN A 180 -12.30 52.28 1.06
C ASN A 180 -10.81 52.11 1.39
N SER A 181 -10.27 50.93 1.11
CA SER A 181 -8.87 50.52 1.31
C SER A 181 -8.14 50.37 -0.01
N ALA A 182 -6.83 50.62 -0.01
CA ALA A 182 -5.98 50.30 -1.15
C ALA A 182 -5.95 48.79 -1.42
N VAL A 183 -5.83 48.41 -2.68
CA VAL A 183 -5.89 47.02 -3.16
C VAL A 183 -4.64 46.72 -3.98
N ASN A 184 -4.04 45.56 -3.78
CA ASN A 184 -2.85 45.17 -4.53
C ASN A 184 -3.18 45.10 -6.03
N ARG A 185 -2.27 45.57 -6.90
CA ARG A 185 -2.46 45.55 -8.37
C ARG A 185 -2.81 44.16 -8.91
N TYR A 186 -2.33 43.08 -8.28
CA TYR A 186 -2.69 41.70 -8.63
C TYR A 186 -4.11 41.30 -8.20
N GLU A 187 -4.57 41.72 -7.02
CA GLU A 187 -5.95 41.49 -6.55
C GLU A 187 -6.96 42.30 -7.38
N PHE A 188 -6.55 43.50 -7.79
CA PHE A 188 -7.28 44.33 -8.74
C PHE A 188 -7.36 43.66 -10.12
N ALA A 189 -6.24 43.18 -10.67
CA ALA A 189 -6.21 42.49 -11.96
C ALA A 189 -7.04 41.19 -11.97
N TYR A 190 -7.05 40.44 -10.86
CA TYR A 190 -7.91 39.28 -10.67
C TYR A 190 -9.40 39.64 -10.72
N SER A 191 -9.79 40.68 -9.98
CA SER A 191 -11.16 41.22 -9.95
C SER A 191 -11.59 41.76 -11.33
N LEU A 192 -10.68 42.43 -12.03
CA LEU A 192 -10.87 42.88 -13.40
C LEU A 192 -11.10 41.70 -14.35
N ASN A 193 -10.25 40.67 -14.32
CA ASN A 193 -10.39 39.47 -15.17
C ASN A 193 -11.76 38.79 -14.99
N ILE A 194 -12.21 38.61 -13.74
CA ILE A 194 -13.57 38.11 -13.45
C ILE A 194 -14.63 38.98 -14.15
N CYS A 195 -14.50 40.30 -14.05
CA CYS A 195 -15.48 41.23 -14.62
C CYS A 195 -15.49 41.23 -16.16
N LEU A 196 -14.31 41.17 -16.79
CA LEU A 196 -14.17 41.04 -18.24
C LEU A 196 -14.83 39.75 -18.76
N ASN A 197 -14.62 38.63 -18.08
CA ASN A 197 -15.24 37.35 -18.43
C ASN A 197 -16.78 37.40 -18.31
N LYS A 198 -17.32 38.08 -17.28
CA LYS A 198 -18.77 38.26 -17.16
C LYS A 198 -19.36 39.15 -18.26
N ILE A 199 -18.71 40.28 -18.56
CA ILE A 199 -19.12 41.18 -19.64
C ILE A 199 -19.09 40.44 -20.98
N GLN A 200 -18.05 39.63 -21.23
CA GLN A 200 -17.94 38.78 -22.42
C GLN A 200 -19.07 37.74 -22.52
N GLU A 201 -19.49 37.13 -21.41
CA GLU A 201 -20.64 36.21 -21.35
C GLU A 201 -21.94 36.93 -21.76
N LEU A 202 -22.21 38.10 -21.18
CA LEU A 202 -23.42 38.90 -21.43
C LEU A 202 -23.50 39.38 -22.88
N ILE A 203 -22.39 39.85 -23.46
CA ILE A 203 -22.29 40.20 -24.89
C ILE A 203 -22.58 38.97 -25.76
N THR A 204 -22.03 37.80 -25.41
CA THR A 204 -22.18 36.57 -26.21
C THR A 204 -23.61 36.03 -26.16
N LYS A 205 -24.33 36.23 -25.05
CA LYS A 205 -25.75 35.87 -24.89
C LYS A 205 -26.73 36.81 -25.60
N ASN A 206 -26.24 37.77 -26.39
CA ASN A 206 -27.05 38.64 -27.26
C ASN A 206 -28.12 39.46 -26.50
N GLN A 207 -27.87 39.79 -25.24
CA GLN A 207 -28.62 40.84 -24.55
C GLN A 207 -28.23 42.18 -25.20
N ALA A 208 -29.11 42.73 -26.02
CA ALA A 208 -28.82 43.92 -26.80
C ALA A 208 -28.68 45.16 -25.91
N ASN A 209 -27.67 45.98 -26.19
CA ASN A 209 -27.39 47.29 -25.59
C ASN A 209 -26.97 47.29 -24.10
N THR A 210 -26.38 46.21 -23.57
CA THR A 210 -25.94 46.19 -22.16
C THR A 210 -24.72 47.08 -21.89
N VAL A 211 -23.79 47.18 -22.85
CA VAL A 211 -22.51 47.90 -22.74
C VAL A 211 -22.46 49.13 -23.65
N SER A 212 -22.07 50.29 -23.12
CA SER A 212 -21.94 51.53 -23.89
C SER A 212 -20.58 51.64 -24.59
N ASN A 213 -20.48 52.50 -25.61
CA ASN A 213 -19.19 52.78 -26.27
C ASN A 213 -18.17 53.46 -25.31
N GLU A 214 -18.67 54.20 -24.32
CA GLU A 214 -17.85 54.90 -23.32
C GLU A 214 -17.30 53.91 -22.27
N GLU A 215 -18.10 52.93 -21.86
CA GLU A 215 -17.69 51.83 -20.99
C GLU A 215 -16.62 50.95 -21.68
N LEU A 216 -16.75 50.70 -22.98
CA LEU A 216 -15.76 49.95 -23.76
C LEU A 216 -14.39 50.65 -23.86
N ASP A 217 -14.37 51.98 -23.90
CA ASP A 217 -13.11 52.76 -23.89
C ASP A 217 -12.43 52.69 -22.51
N GLN A 218 -13.21 52.81 -21.43
CA GLN A 218 -12.70 52.65 -20.07
C GLN A 218 -12.21 51.22 -19.78
N ILE A 219 -12.90 50.19 -20.28
CA ILE A 219 -12.48 48.79 -20.21
C ILE A 219 -11.16 48.56 -20.97
N GLN A 220 -11.01 49.11 -22.18
CA GLN A 220 -9.75 49.02 -22.93
C GLN A 220 -8.59 49.69 -22.20
N ARG A 221 -8.84 50.86 -21.59
CA ARG A 221 -7.83 51.57 -20.81
C ARG A 221 -7.41 50.79 -19.56
N LEU A 222 -8.35 50.13 -18.88
CA LEU A 222 -8.06 49.25 -17.73
C LEU A 222 -7.23 48.04 -18.15
N GLN A 223 -7.58 47.39 -19.27
CA GLN A 223 -6.81 46.27 -19.82
C GLN A 223 -5.38 46.68 -20.20
N ALA A 224 -5.18 47.91 -20.69
CA ALA A 224 -3.86 48.44 -21.01
C ALA A 224 -3.02 48.79 -19.76
N GLU A 225 -3.64 49.30 -18.70
CA GLU A 225 -2.94 49.69 -17.46
C GLU A 225 -2.57 48.49 -16.57
N PHE A 226 -3.29 47.37 -16.68
CA PHE A 226 -3.05 46.12 -15.96
C PHE A 226 -2.63 44.97 -16.90
N GLN A 227 -2.08 45.30 -18.07
CA GLN A 227 -1.75 44.30 -19.09
C GLN A 227 -0.74 43.25 -18.58
N ILE A 228 0.23 43.68 -17.76
CA ILE A 228 1.30 42.81 -17.25
C ILE A 228 0.71 41.83 -16.21
N GLU A 229 -0.09 42.34 -15.30
CA GLU A 229 -0.72 41.58 -14.21
C GLU A 229 -1.78 40.62 -14.74
N LEU A 230 -2.57 41.03 -15.74
CA LEU A 230 -3.50 40.16 -16.46
C LEU A 230 -2.75 39.04 -17.20
N GLN A 231 -1.64 39.35 -17.88
CA GLN A 231 -0.82 38.36 -18.56
C GLN A 231 -0.14 37.38 -17.58
N GLU A 232 0.27 37.83 -16.38
CA GLU A 232 0.79 36.95 -15.34
C GLU A 232 -0.31 36.02 -14.80
N ILE A 233 -1.53 36.51 -14.63
CA ILE A 233 -2.69 35.68 -14.24
C ILE A 233 -2.99 34.63 -15.32
N GLU A 234 -3.01 35.00 -16.60
CA GLU A 234 -3.14 34.05 -17.71
C GLU A 234 -2.03 32.99 -17.69
N GLN A 235 -0.76 33.40 -17.58
CA GLN A 235 0.38 32.46 -17.49
C GLN A 235 0.30 31.54 -16.27
N ARG A 236 -0.19 32.02 -15.13
CA ARG A 236 -0.39 31.20 -13.93
C ARG A 236 -1.54 30.21 -14.11
N VAL A 237 -2.60 30.58 -14.81
CA VAL A 237 -3.68 29.66 -15.22
C VAL A 237 -3.13 28.61 -16.19
N ASP A 238 -2.40 29.00 -17.24
CA ASP A 238 -1.78 28.08 -18.20
C ASP A 238 -0.81 27.10 -17.51
N VAL A 239 0.01 27.55 -16.56
CA VAL A 239 0.90 26.69 -15.77
C VAL A 239 0.12 25.73 -14.86
N LEU A 240 -0.99 26.18 -14.27
CA LEU A 240 -1.86 25.33 -13.46
C LEU A 240 -2.66 24.33 -14.32
N GLU A 241 -3.10 24.71 -15.51
CA GLU A 241 -3.78 23.83 -16.45
C GLU A 241 -2.80 22.78 -17.01
N ASN A 242 -1.58 23.17 -17.41
CA ASN A 242 -0.55 22.22 -17.81
C ASN A 242 -0.16 21.26 -16.67
N LYS A 243 -0.01 21.75 -15.42
CA LYS A 243 0.17 20.88 -14.25
C LYS A 243 -1.03 19.97 -14.00
N THR A 244 -2.25 20.43 -14.26
CA THR A 244 -3.46 19.62 -14.12
C THR A 244 -3.50 18.52 -15.18
N ILE A 245 -3.14 18.83 -16.44
CA ILE A 245 -3.01 17.86 -17.53
C ILE A 245 -1.89 16.86 -17.25
N GLU A 246 -0.74 17.31 -16.72
CA GLU A 246 0.36 16.44 -16.27
C GLU A 246 -0.11 15.49 -15.16
N LEU A 247 -0.73 16.02 -14.10
CA LEU A 247 -1.26 15.21 -12.99
C LEU A 247 -2.35 14.22 -13.44
N GLN A 248 -3.24 14.62 -14.34
CA GLN A 248 -4.28 13.74 -14.90
C GLN A 248 -3.69 12.67 -15.82
N SER A 249 -2.72 13.00 -16.67
CA SER A 249 -2.09 12.04 -17.60
C SER A 249 -1.15 11.05 -16.89
N HIS A 250 -0.61 11.41 -15.74
CA HIS A 250 0.18 10.53 -14.87
C HIS A 250 -0.64 9.82 -13.77
N GLN A 251 -1.97 9.98 -13.74
CA GLN A 251 -2.83 9.33 -12.75
C GLN A 251 -3.09 7.86 -13.09
N PHE A 252 -2.35 6.95 -12.44
CA PHE A 252 -2.51 5.49 -12.60
C PHE A 252 -3.94 4.99 -12.30
N SER A 253 -4.59 5.61 -11.33
CA SER A 253 -6.03 5.48 -11.01
C SER A 253 -6.41 6.60 -10.04
N THR A 254 -7.68 7.03 -10.05
CA THR A 254 -8.22 7.94 -9.01
C THR A 254 -8.43 7.23 -7.67
N THR A 255 -8.63 5.91 -7.70
CA THR A 255 -8.98 5.07 -6.54
C THR A 255 -7.87 4.14 -6.10
N THR A 256 -6.90 3.82 -6.97
CA THR A 256 -5.81 2.86 -6.70
C THR A 256 -4.45 3.54 -6.63
N ARG A 257 -3.74 3.32 -5.53
CA ARG A 257 -2.30 3.63 -5.40
C ARG A 257 -1.47 2.35 -5.47
N LEU A 258 -0.34 2.42 -6.16
CA LEU A 258 0.68 1.37 -6.16
C LEU A 258 1.75 1.72 -5.13
N PHE A 259 2.10 0.77 -4.28
CA PHE A 259 3.26 0.82 -3.40
C PHE A 259 4.10 -0.45 -3.61
N GLY A 260 5.42 -0.35 -3.54
CA GLY A 260 6.30 -1.49 -3.77
C GLY A 260 7.50 -1.56 -2.84
N GLN A 261 7.94 -2.78 -2.57
CA GLN A 261 9.30 -3.04 -2.10
C GLN A 261 10.00 -4.05 -3.02
N ALA A 262 11.25 -3.74 -3.39
CA ALA A 262 12.14 -4.66 -4.08
C ALA A 262 13.38 -4.90 -3.21
N ILE A 263 13.58 -6.16 -2.83
CA ILE A 263 14.66 -6.60 -1.97
C ILE A 263 15.63 -7.42 -2.81
N PHE A 264 16.90 -7.04 -2.78
CA PHE A 264 18.01 -7.82 -3.31
C PHE A 264 18.90 -8.25 -2.15
N SER A 265 19.32 -9.51 -2.12
CA SER A 265 20.14 -10.03 -1.02
C SER A 265 21.34 -10.81 -1.52
N VAL A 266 22.50 -10.54 -0.93
CA VAL A 266 23.65 -11.43 -0.98
C VAL A 266 23.73 -12.18 0.35
N GLN A 267 23.75 -13.51 0.32
CA GLN A 267 23.76 -14.33 1.54
C GLN A 267 24.57 -15.62 1.40
N GLY A 268 25.05 -16.10 2.54
CA GLY A 268 25.81 -17.36 2.66
C GLY A 268 25.87 -17.87 4.10
N THR A 269 26.39 -19.08 4.26
CA THR A 269 26.51 -19.77 5.56
C THR A 269 27.91 -20.34 5.75
N ASN A 270 28.28 -20.63 7.00
CA ASN A 270 29.53 -21.31 7.32
C ASN A 270 29.49 -22.80 6.92
N MET A 271 30.66 -23.44 6.92
CA MET A 271 30.72 -24.91 6.90
C MET A 271 30.47 -25.41 8.32
N THR A 272 29.30 -25.99 8.52
CA THR A 272 28.82 -26.57 9.79
C THR A 272 28.36 -28.01 9.53
N ASN A 273 28.74 -28.96 10.38
CA ASN A 273 28.23 -30.32 10.29
C ASN A 273 26.90 -30.42 11.06
N VAL A 274 25.88 -31.01 10.43
CA VAL A 274 24.53 -31.13 10.97
C VAL A 274 24.13 -32.61 10.99
N ASP A 275 24.10 -33.16 12.19
CA ASP A 275 23.36 -34.35 12.61
C ASP A 275 21.87 -33.98 12.73
N LEU A 276 21.10 -34.45 11.75
CA LEU A 276 19.64 -34.28 11.71
C LEU A 276 18.92 -35.24 12.64
N PHE A 277 19.53 -36.39 12.91
CA PHE A 277 18.90 -37.55 13.47
C PHE A 277 19.80 -38.12 14.57
N PRO A 278 19.78 -37.53 15.80
CA PRO A 278 20.74 -37.81 16.87
C PRO A 278 20.60 -39.23 17.46
N ARG A 279 21.04 -40.20 16.66
CA ARG A 279 21.02 -41.64 16.89
C ARG A 279 22.41 -42.16 17.23
N ASP A 280 23.37 -41.72 16.44
CA ASP A 280 24.78 -42.15 16.51
C ASP A 280 25.74 -40.94 16.62
N GLY A 281 25.22 -39.71 16.59
CA GLY A 281 26.01 -38.49 16.66
C GLY A 281 26.87 -38.25 15.41
N VAL A 282 26.51 -38.86 14.27
CA VAL A 282 27.24 -38.74 13.01
C VAL A 282 26.52 -37.77 12.07
N PRO A 283 27.09 -36.59 11.78
CA PRO A 283 26.44 -35.62 10.90
C PRO A 283 26.18 -36.14 9.48
N GLU A 284 24.91 -36.14 9.06
CA GLU A 284 24.52 -36.59 7.70
C GLU A 284 24.41 -35.42 6.70
N ARG A 285 24.43 -34.17 7.18
CA ARG A 285 24.44 -32.98 6.33
C ARG A 285 25.57 -32.02 6.65
N GLN A 286 25.91 -31.21 5.66
CA GLN A 286 26.72 -30.01 5.84
C GLN A 286 25.85 -28.80 5.58
N GLY A 287 25.76 -27.89 6.55
CA GLY A 287 25.05 -26.63 6.44
C GLY A 287 25.75 -25.55 5.64
N LYS A 288 26.48 -25.95 4.60
CA LYS A 288 27.20 -25.06 3.71
C LYS A 288 26.32 -24.66 2.53
N THR A 289 26.03 -23.38 2.41
CA THR A 289 25.48 -22.78 1.19
C THR A 289 26.58 -22.03 0.44
N ASN A 290 26.51 -22.03 -0.88
CA ASN A 290 27.32 -21.11 -1.68
C ASN A 290 26.86 -19.67 -1.44
N LEU A 291 27.72 -18.70 -1.78
CA LEU A 291 27.31 -17.30 -1.85
C LEU A 291 26.24 -17.17 -2.95
N THR A 292 25.04 -16.72 -2.56
CA THR A 292 23.90 -16.56 -3.46
C THR A 292 23.49 -15.09 -3.56
N LEU A 293 23.06 -14.68 -4.75
CA LEU A 293 22.42 -13.40 -5.03
C LEU A 293 20.96 -13.69 -5.37
N ASN A 294 20.03 -13.16 -4.57
CA ASN A 294 18.61 -13.44 -4.67
C ASN A 294 17.79 -12.15 -4.72
N ASN A 295 16.54 -12.25 -5.18
CA ASN A 295 15.57 -11.17 -5.25
C ASN A 295 14.21 -11.58 -4.66
N SER A 296 13.53 -10.62 -4.05
CA SER A 296 12.17 -10.73 -3.53
C SER A 296 11.47 -9.39 -3.74
N VAL A 297 10.46 -9.35 -4.59
CA VAL A 297 9.69 -8.16 -4.97
C VAL A 297 8.26 -8.34 -4.50
N GLN A 298 7.71 -7.31 -3.87
CA GLN A 298 6.33 -7.25 -3.40
C GLN A 298 5.73 -5.93 -3.86
N LEU A 299 4.63 -6.00 -4.59
CA LEU A 299 3.86 -4.86 -5.09
C LEU A 299 2.47 -4.92 -4.47
N THR A 300 1.96 -3.78 -4.02
CA THR A 300 0.65 -3.67 -3.38
C THR A 300 -0.18 -2.63 -4.12
N LEU A 301 -1.30 -3.07 -4.69
CA LEU A 301 -2.33 -2.19 -5.22
C LEU A 301 -3.35 -1.93 -4.12
N ALA A 302 -3.33 -0.71 -3.58
CA ALA A 302 -4.20 -0.20 -2.54
C ALA A 302 -5.36 0.57 -3.19
N THR A 303 -6.55 -0.03 -3.28
CA THR A 303 -7.73 0.55 -3.93
C THR A 303 -8.81 0.92 -2.92
N SER A 304 -9.30 2.16 -2.95
CA SER A 304 -10.43 2.62 -2.12
C SER A 304 -11.62 3.01 -3.00
N PHE A 305 -12.83 2.55 -2.68
CA PHE A 305 -14.04 2.85 -3.45
C PHE A 305 -14.91 3.93 -2.79
N THR A 306 -14.76 4.13 -1.48
CA THR A 306 -15.56 5.04 -0.64
C THR A 306 -14.72 6.08 0.12
N GLY A 307 -13.39 5.92 0.12
CA GLY A 307 -12.48 6.69 0.98
C GLY A 307 -12.38 6.17 2.42
N LYS A 308 -13.24 5.24 2.85
CA LYS A 308 -13.22 4.57 4.17
C LYS A 308 -12.96 3.07 4.11
N ASP A 309 -12.72 2.54 2.91
CA ASP A 309 -12.47 1.14 2.62
C ASP A 309 -11.19 0.96 1.80
N LEU A 310 -10.64 -0.25 1.83
CA LEU A 310 -9.38 -0.59 1.19
C LEU A 310 -9.38 -2.05 0.70
N LEU A 311 -9.44 -2.22 -0.62
CA LEU A 311 -9.08 -3.47 -1.28
C LEU A 311 -7.56 -3.50 -1.51
N ILE A 312 -6.90 -4.46 -0.87
CA ILE A 312 -5.49 -4.77 -1.04
C ILE A 312 -5.38 -5.91 -2.06
N THR A 313 -4.66 -5.67 -3.15
CA THR A 313 -4.16 -6.73 -4.04
C THR A 313 -2.64 -6.75 -3.96
N GLY A 314 -2.11 -7.68 -3.17
CA GLY A 314 -0.69 -7.96 -3.05
C GLY A 314 -0.22 -8.93 -4.12
N LEU A 315 0.83 -8.54 -4.83
CA LEU A 315 1.54 -9.34 -5.82
C LEU A 315 2.98 -9.55 -5.34
N SER A 316 3.49 -10.77 -5.44
CA SER A 316 4.89 -11.07 -5.10
C SER A 316 5.58 -11.91 -6.17
N ALA A 317 6.89 -11.72 -6.29
CA ALA A 317 7.76 -12.53 -7.13
C ALA A 317 9.16 -12.62 -6.50
N GLY A 318 9.73 -13.82 -6.45
CA GLY A 318 11.07 -14.02 -5.92
C GLY A 318 11.69 -15.37 -6.26
N ASN A 319 12.99 -15.49 -6.05
CA ASN A 319 13.76 -16.72 -6.25
C ASN A 319 14.44 -17.21 -4.96
N LEU A 320 14.18 -16.56 -3.82
CA LEU A 320 14.83 -16.88 -2.56
C LEU A 320 14.06 -18.01 -1.84
N ALA A 321 14.50 -19.25 -2.07
CA ALA A 321 14.06 -20.40 -1.30
C ALA A 321 14.68 -20.38 0.12
N SER A 322 14.06 -21.13 1.05
CA SER A 322 14.68 -21.36 2.36
C SER A 322 15.95 -22.18 2.20
N ASN A 323 17.08 -21.47 2.18
CA ASN A 323 18.41 -22.04 2.34
C ASN A 323 18.56 -22.68 3.74
N ALA A 324 17.74 -22.28 4.71
CA ALA A 324 17.68 -22.88 6.05
C ALA A 324 17.06 -24.30 6.05
N SER A 325 16.35 -24.72 4.99
CA SER A 325 15.84 -26.09 4.88
C SER A 325 16.95 -27.15 4.72
N LEU A 326 18.15 -26.73 4.28
CA LEU A 326 19.33 -27.59 4.16
C LEU A 326 19.93 -27.95 5.53
N VAL A 327 19.66 -27.16 6.57
CA VAL A 327 20.24 -27.23 7.94
C VAL A 327 19.24 -27.65 9.02
N SER A 328 18.15 -28.29 8.60
CA SER A 328 16.97 -28.61 9.42
C SER A 328 16.14 -27.40 9.86
N ASN A 329 14.85 -27.71 10.12
CA ASN A 329 13.83 -26.93 10.85
C ASN A 329 13.73 -25.40 10.63
N ASN A 330 14.33 -24.87 9.56
CA ASN A 330 14.28 -23.46 9.15
C ASN A 330 14.76 -22.46 10.24
N MET A 331 15.59 -22.84 11.22
CA MET A 331 16.07 -21.88 12.22
C MET A 331 16.84 -20.70 11.63
N GLY A 332 17.60 -20.90 10.54
CA GLY A 332 18.34 -19.85 9.83
C GLY A 332 17.54 -19.01 8.83
N ARG A 333 16.21 -19.09 8.84
CA ARG A 333 15.32 -18.53 7.81
C ARG A 333 15.32 -16.99 7.83
N LEU A 334 15.49 -16.37 6.67
CA LEU A 334 15.43 -14.90 6.53
C LEU A 334 13.98 -14.38 6.39
N SER A 335 13.75 -13.13 6.77
CA SER A 335 12.41 -12.49 6.86
C SER A 335 11.78 -12.13 5.50
N PHE A 336 12.55 -12.21 4.42
CA PHE A 336 12.16 -11.81 3.07
C PHE A 336 12.22 -12.95 2.06
N GLU A 337 12.38 -14.19 2.53
CA GLU A 337 12.39 -15.39 1.70
C GLU A 337 11.04 -15.61 1.02
N SER A 338 11.06 -15.56 -0.31
CA SER A 338 9.95 -15.91 -1.18
C SER A 338 10.52 -16.55 -2.44
N ASN A 339 10.12 -17.79 -2.70
CA ASN A 339 10.43 -18.49 -3.94
C ASN A 339 9.14 -18.77 -4.71
N THR A 340 8.93 -18.00 -5.76
CA THR A 340 7.85 -18.17 -6.73
C THR A 340 8.40 -18.63 -8.08
N GLU A 341 9.68 -19.02 -8.14
CA GLU A 341 10.46 -19.20 -9.39
C GLU A 341 10.46 -17.93 -10.25
N ASN A 342 10.48 -16.75 -9.61
CA ASN A 342 10.28 -15.43 -10.23
C ASN A 342 8.94 -15.27 -11.00
N ARG A 343 7.97 -16.17 -10.83
CA ARG A 343 6.59 -15.94 -11.31
C ARG A 343 5.89 -14.93 -10.42
N LEU A 344 5.05 -14.09 -11.02
CA LEU A 344 4.17 -13.19 -10.29
C LEU A 344 2.99 -13.99 -9.71
N VAL A 345 2.79 -13.93 -8.40
CA VAL A 345 1.67 -14.59 -7.69
C VAL A 345 0.93 -13.59 -6.80
N ILE A 346 -0.36 -13.81 -6.59
CA ILE A 346 -1.16 -13.04 -5.63
C ILE A 346 -0.87 -13.58 -4.23
N ASN A 347 -0.33 -12.76 -3.34
CA ASN A 347 -0.02 -13.12 -1.93
C ASN A 347 -0.91 -12.40 -0.91
N ASP A 348 -1.64 -11.36 -1.31
CA ASP A 348 -2.70 -10.74 -0.51
C ASP A 348 -3.88 -10.44 -1.45
N LEU A 349 -5.09 -10.79 -1.03
CA LEU A 349 -6.33 -10.37 -1.67
C LEU A 349 -7.39 -10.20 -0.59
N SER A 350 -7.31 -9.06 0.09
CA SER A 350 -8.13 -8.72 1.25
C SER A 350 -8.85 -7.38 1.08
N TYR A 351 -10.11 -7.35 1.48
CA TYR A 351 -10.94 -6.15 1.55
C TYR A 351 -11.13 -5.76 3.01
N ARG A 352 -10.82 -4.50 3.32
CA ARG A 352 -10.86 -3.90 4.66
C ARG A 352 -11.85 -2.74 4.66
N PHE A 353 -12.74 -2.68 5.63
CA PHE A 353 -13.72 -1.59 5.75
C PHE A 353 -14.10 -1.35 7.22
N LEU A 354 -14.50 -0.13 7.53
CA LEU A 354 -15.07 0.22 8.83
C LEU A 354 -16.54 -0.19 8.88
N PHE A 355 -16.91 -1.01 9.87
CA PHE A 355 -18.30 -1.33 10.20
C PHE A 355 -18.91 -0.26 11.15
N SER A 356 -18.09 0.28 12.04
CA SER A 356 -18.35 1.50 12.82
C SER A 356 -17.04 2.29 12.93
N ASP A 357 -17.10 3.51 13.48
CA ASP A 357 -15.93 4.39 13.62
C ASP A 357 -14.78 3.77 14.45
N ASN A 358 -15.07 2.73 15.23
CA ASN A 358 -14.10 1.99 16.06
C ASN A 358 -14.00 0.49 15.75
N LEU A 359 -14.68 -0.04 14.72
CA LEU A 359 -14.66 -1.46 14.36
C LEU A 359 -14.29 -1.63 12.88
N GLY A 360 -13.07 -2.06 12.61
CA GLY A 360 -12.63 -2.50 11.30
C GLY A 360 -12.91 -3.99 11.07
N ILE A 361 -13.33 -4.34 9.86
CA ILE A 361 -13.48 -5.72 9.38
C ILE A 361 -12.49 -5.95 8.24
N VAL A 362 -11.88 -7.14 8.19
CA VAL A 362 -11.09 -7.63 7.05
C VAL A 362 -11.64 -8.96 6.57
N VAL A 363 -11.80 -9.13 5.26
CA VAL A 363 -12.19 -10.39 4.63
C VAL A 363 -11.36 -10.60 3.37
N GLY A 364 -10.87 -11.82 3.12
CA GLY A 364 -9.99 -12.07 1.98
C GLY A 364 -9.74 -13.55 1.72
N THR A 365 -9.45 -13.87 0.46
CA THR A 365 -9.08 -15.23 0.03
C THR A 365 -7.59 -15.50 0.15
N SER A 366 -6.79 -14.45 0.32
CA SER A 366 -5.35 -14.49 0.60
C SER A 366 -4.97 -13.27 1.48
N GLY A 367 -3.86 -13.33 2.21
CA GLY A 367 -3.40 -12.25 3.09
C GLY A 367 -4.13 -12.08 4.44
N VAL A 368 -5.06 -12.97 4.82
CA VAL A 368 -5.84 -12.84 6.09
C VAL A 368 -5.49 -13.97 7.06
N ASN A 369 -4.64 -13.66 8.04
CA ASN A 369 -4.20 -14.57 9.11
C ASN A 369 -3.79 -13.77 10.37
N PRO A 370 -3.41 -14.41 11.51
CA PRO A 370 -3.06 -13.68 12.72
C PRO A 370 -1.90 -12.70 12.55
N ALA A 371 -0.87 -13.07 11.78
CA ALA A 371 0.29 -12.21 11.54
C ALA A 371 -0.03 -10.95 10.69
N THR A 372 -1.06 -10.96 9.84
CA THR A 372 -1.48 -9.81 9.02
C THR A 372 -2.69 -9.03 9.54
N THR A 373 -3.45 -9.65 10.46
CA THR A 373 -4.68 -9.07 11.05
C THR A 373 -4.39 -8.42 12.40
N PHE A 374 -3.48 -8.96 13.20
CA PHE A 374 -3.19 -8.43 14.53
C PHE A 374 -2.23 -7.22 14.45
N ARG A 375 -2.50 -6.21 15.29
CA ARG A 375 -1.66 -5.00 15.41
C ARG A 375 -0.22 -5.39 15.78
N GLY A 376 0.74 -4.81 15.07
CA GLY A 376 2.17 -5.04 15.28
C GLY A 376 2.69 -4.29 16.50
N ILE A 377 3.48 -4.99 17.32
CA ILE A 377 4.04 -4.45 18.58
C ILE A 377 5.57 -4.45 18.54
N ASN A 378 6.18 -5.34 17.78
CA ASN A 378 7.62 -5.38 17.61
C ASN A 378 8.03 -4.33 16.56
N PRO A 379 8.87 -3.32 16.88
CA PRO A 379 9.36 -2.35 15.90
C PRO A 379 10.25 -2.98 14.81
N LEU A 380 10.68 -4.23 15.00
CA LEU A 380 11.55 -4.97 14.08
C LEU A 380 10.78 -5.92 13.15
N GLU A 381 9.45 -5.81 13.06
CA GLU A 381 8.63 -6.80 12.35
C GLU A 381 8.69 -6.79 10.81
N GLY A 382 9.09 -5.67 10.19
CA GLY A 382 9.04 -5.52 8.74
C GLY A 382 10.08 -6.35 7.98
N SER A 383 9.68 -6.98 6.87
CA SER A 383 10.55 -7.88 6.08
C SER A 383 11.64 -7.16 5.29
N GLY A 384 11.42 -5.90 4.92
CA GLY A 384 12.37 -5.07 4.16
C GLY A 384 13.19 -4.11 5.03
N ASP A 385 12.67 -3.73 6.19
CA ASP A 385 13.15 -2.63 7.02
C ASP A 385 13.34 -2.98 8.51
N GLY A 386 12.81 -4.11 8.99
CA GLY A 386 13.04 -4.65 10.34
C GLY A 386 14.13 -5.73 10.37
N ALA A 387 13.92 -6.75 11.21
CA ALA A 387 14.80 -7.90 11.40
C ALA A 387 15.16 -8.61 10.07
N ILE A 388 16.32 -9.25 10.05
CA ILE A 388 16.77 -10.04 8.90
C ILE A 388 16.27 -11.49 8.97
N SER A 389 15.94 -12.00 10.16
CA SER A 389 15.38 -13.35 10.34
C SER A 389 13.86 -13.36 10.39
N GLN A 390 13.26 -14.46 9.95
CA GLN A 390 11.84 -14.74 10.14
C GLN A 390 11.48 -14.81 11.63
N PHE A 391 12.40 -15.27 12.50
CA PHE A 391 12.18 -15.38 13.93
C PHE A 391 12.02 -14.01 14.58
N GLY A 392 12.88 -13.05 14.20
CA GLY A 392 12.94 -11.70 14.77
C GLY A 392 11.80 -10.78 14.38
N GLN A 393 10.89 -11.21 13.50
CA GLN A 393 9.76 -10.38 13.09
C GLN A 393 8.62 -10.35 14.10
N ARG A 394 8.11 -11.53 14.49
CA ARG A 394 6.96 -11.67 15.40
C ARG A 394 7.05 -13.00 16.14
N ASN A 395 6.26 -13.13 17.22
CA ASN A 395 6.13 -14.38 17.95
C ASN A 395 5.66 -15.52 17.01
N PRO A 396 6.44 -16.61 16.82
CA PRO A 396 6.13 -17.67 15.84
C PRO A 396 4.76 -18.34 16.01
N ILE A 397 4.14 -18.26 17.20
CA ILE A 397 2.81 -18.83 17.40
C ILE A 397 1.72 -18.14 16.56
N LEU A 398 1.96 -16.91 16.09
CA LEU A 398 1.05 -16.20 15.17
C LEU A 398 1.03 -16.77 13.75
N ASN A 399 1.98 -17.64 13.39
CA ASN A 399 2.00 -18.35 12.11
C ASN A 399 1.32 -19.73 12.18
N ILE A 400 0.99 -20.22 13.39
CA ILE A 400 0.39 -21.55 13.59
C ILE A 400 -0.88 -21.69 12.75
N GLY A 401 -0.97 -22.80 12.04
CA GLY A 401 -2.12 -23.11 11.18
C GLY A 401 -1.98 -22.68 9.72
N ASN A 402 -0.87 -22.07 9.29
CA ASN A 402 -0.62 -21.66 7.89
C ASN A 402 -1.79 -20.88 7.25
N GLY A 403 -2.48 -20.03 8.00
CA GLY A 403 -3.65 -19.31 7.49
C GLY A 403 -3.33 -18.44 6.26
N THR A 404 -4.11 -18.58 5.19
CA THR A 404 -3.97 -17.75 3.98
C THR A 404 -5.15 -16.80 3.81
N GLY A 405 -6.38 -17.25 4.03
CA GLY A 405 -7.58 -16.42 3.86
C GLY A 405 -8.71 -16.78 4.80
N GLY A 406 -9.61 -15.82 5.00
CA GLY A 406 -10.72 -15.90 5.95
C GLY A 406 -11.27 -14.52 6.30
N ILE A 407 -11.63 -14.31 7.56
CA ILE A 407 -12.24 -13.09 8.08
C ILE A 407 -11.61 -12.70 9.43
N GLY A 408 -11.48 -11.41 9.68
CA GLY A 408 -11.04 -10.87 10.96
C GLY A 408 -11.65 -9.51 11.26
N PHE A 409 -11.39 -9.03 12.46
CA PHE A 409 -11.79 -7.72 12.93
C PHE A 409 -10.71 -7.07 13.80
N ASP A 410 -10.72 -5.76 13.84
CA ASP A 410 -9.96 -4.94 14.80
C ASP A 410 -10.94 -3.98 15.48
N TRP A 411 -11.17 -4.19 16.77
CA TRP A 411 -12.08 -3.38 17.57
C TRP A 411 -11.30 -2.49 18.54
N GLU A 412 -11.38 -1.18 18.32
CA GLU A 412 -10.86 -0.19 19.25
C GLU A 412 -11.89 0.05 20.37
N ILE A 413 -11.62 -0.55 21.53
CA ILE A 413 -12.47 -0.42 22.73
C ILE A 413 -12.21 0.94 23.39
N SER A 414 -10.98 1.43 23.31
CA SER A 414 -10.52 2.77 23.70
C SER A 414 -9.14 3.04 23.10
N ASP A 415 -8.68 4.29 23.15
CA ASP A 415 -7.36 4.76 22.67
C ASP A 415 -6.15 3.92 23.14
N ARG A 416 -6.31 3.16 24.25
CA ARG A 416 -5.27 2.32 24.86
C ARG A 416 -5.59 0.83 24.90
N ILE A 417 -6.75 0.40 24.39
CA ILE A 417 -7.21 -1.00 24.44
C ILE A 417 -7.90 -1.35 23.13
N SER A 418 -7.36 -2.31 22.39
CA SER A 418 -7.99 -2.87 21.20
C SER A 418 -8.01 -4.40 21.23
N LEU A 419 -9.08 -4.98 20.68
CA LEU A 419 -9.28 -6.42 20.57
C LEU A 419 -9.33 -6.78 19.08
N GLN A 420 -8.34 -7.56 18.65
CA GLN A 420 -8.31 -8.15 17.31
C GLN A 420 -8.80 -9.59 17.37
N GLY A 421 -9.49 -10.03 16.33
CA GLY A 421 -9.89 -11.43 16.14
C GLY A 421 -9.74 -11.86 14.70
N VAL A 422 -9.45 -13.13 14.46
CA VAL A 422 -9.30 -13.69 13.12
C VAL A 422 -9.74 -15.14 13.06
N TYR A 423 -10.31 -15.54 11.94
CA TYR A 423 -10.52 -16.91 11.51
C TYR A 423 -9.88 -17.06 10.12
N SER A 424 -9.03 -18.07 9.93
CA SER A 424 -8.28 -18.26 8.69
C SER A 424 -8.11 -19.74 8.37
N ALA A 425 -8.31 -20.10 7.10
CA ALA A 425 -8.04 -21.43 6.56
C ALA A 425 -6.77 -21.41 5.70
N GLU A 426 -6.08 -22.55 5.60
CA GLU A 426 -4.90 -22.67 4.73
C GLU A 426 -5.27 -22.65 3.24
N ILE A 427 -6.40 -23.28 2.87
CA ILE A 427 -6.86 -23.38 1.48
C ILE A 427 -8.37 -23.04 1.36
N PRO A 428 -8.77 -21.79 1.63
CA PRO A 428 -10.17 -21.38 1.71
C PRO A 428 -10.92 -21.52 0.37
N SER A 429 -10.20 -21.47 -0.76
CA SER A 429 -10.74 -21.56 -2.12
C SER A 429 -10.95 -23.00 -2.62
N PHE A 430 -10.60 -24.02 -1.84
CA PHE A 430 -10.72 -25.41 -2.27
C PHE A 430 -12.17 -25.90 -2.23
N SER A 431 -12.81 -25.97 -3.40
CA SER A 431 -14.19 -26.44 -3.58
C SER A 431 -14.31 -27.97 -3.76
N GLY A 432 -13.24 -28.72 -3.50
CA GLY A 432 -13.17 -30.17 -3.68
C GLY A 432 -13.65 -30.94 -2.45
N ASP A 433 -12.76 -31.73 -1.86
CA ASP A 433 -13.00 -32.41 -0.60
C ASP A 433 -12.95 -31.45 0.60
N SER A 434 -14.08 -31.30 1.30
CA SER A 434 -14.24 -30.48 2.49
C SER A 434 -13.52 -31.03 3.74
N ASN A 435 -12.83 -32.17 3.64
CA ASN A 435 -11.90 -32.63 4.69
C ASN A 435 -10.46 -32.20 4.40
N SER A 436 -10.13 -31.92 3.14
CA SER A 436 -8.78 -31.51 2.70
C SER A 436 -8.60 -30.00 2.61
N GLY A 437 -9.68 -29.23 2.47
CA GLY A 437 -9.64 -27.76 2.42
C GLY A 437 -11.02 -27.10 2.47
N GLY A 438 -11.10 -25.82 2.09
CA GLY A 438 -12.28 -24.97 2.26
C GLY A 438 -12.22 -24.20 3.59
N LEU A 439 -13.33 -23.55 3.98
CA LEU A 439 -13.34 -22.69 5.17
C LEU A 439 -13.23 -23.45 6.49
N PHE A 440 -13.86 -24.63 6.62
CA PHE A 440 -13.91 -25.44 7.85
C PHE A 440 -13.23 -26.80 7.70
N GLY A 441 -12.60 -27.04 6.55
CA GLY A 441 -11.94 -28.28 6.17
C GLY A 441 -10.43 -28.13 6.07
N GLY A 442 -9.69 -29.23 6.16
CA GLY A 442 -8.23 -29.20 6.16
C GLY A 442 -7.69 -28.45 7.38
N ARG A 443 -6.62 -27.66 7.18
CA ARG A 443 -6.01 -26.84 8.24
C ARG A 443 -6.70 -25.49 8.36
N TYR A 444 -7.12 -25.14 9.57
CA TYR A 444 -7.65 -23.83 9.90
C TYR A 444 -7.19 -23.37 11.29
N ASN A 445 -7.24 -22.07 11.53
CA ASN A 445 -6.93 -21.42 12.79
C ASN A 445 -7.95 -20.33 13.11
N ALA A 446 -8.14 -20.10 14.41
CA ALA A 446 -8.94 -19.01 14.96
C ALA A 446 -8.14 -18.38 16.10
N GLY A 447 -8.02 -17.06 16.11
CA GLY A 447 -7.20 -16.35 17.09
C GLY A 447 -7.82 -15.06 17.58
N ALA A 448 -7.35 -14.60 18.73
CA ALA A 448 -7.61 -13.28 19.26
C ALA A 448 -6.32 -12.67 19.83
N GLN A 449 -6.17 -11.35 19.70
CA GLN A 449 -5.14 -10.56 20.37
C GLN A 449 -5.81 -9.41 21.14
N LEU A 450 -5.48 -9.29 22.42
CA LEU A 450 -5.76 -8.10 23.21
C LEU A 450 -4.50 -7.24 23.20
N THR A 451 -4.59 -6.06 22.58
CA THR A 451 -3.51 -5.07 22.54
C THR A 451 -3.80 -3.98 23.57
N LEU A 452 -2.81 -3.69 24.40
CA LEU A 452 -2.88 -2.74 25.52
C LEU A 452 -1.71 -1.75 25.41
N ALA A 453 -1.98 -0.47 25.59
CA ALA A 453 -0.96 0.57 25.75
C ALA A 453 -1.05 1.21 27.16
N PRO A 454 -0.55 0.55 28.23
CA PRO A 454 -0.66 1.07 29.59
C PRO A 454 -0.04 2.45 29.78
N THR A 455 0.96 2.78 28.97
CA THR A 455 1.61 4.10 28.90
C THR A 455 2.00 4.39 27.46
N ASP A 456 2.28 5.65 27.13
CA ASP A 456 2.65 6.09 25.76
C ASP A 456 4.04 5.58 25.29
N LYS A 457 4.67 4.75 26.13
CA LYS A 457 5.99 4.14 25.95
C LYS A 457 5.98 2.61 26.06
N ILE A 458 4.85 1.99 26.41
CA ILE A 458 4.79 0.54 26.65
C ILE A 458 3.57 -0.02 25.91
N ASP A 459 3.85 -0.89 24.97
CA ASP A 459 2.87 -1.60 24.15
C ASP A 459 2.93 -3.10 24.50
N VAL A 460 1.77 -3.70 24.79
CA VAL A 460 1.63 -5.09 25.25
C VAL A 460 0.55 -5.79 24.43
N GLY A 461 0.88 -6.95 23.87
CA GLY A 461 -0.07 -7.83 23.19
C GLY A 461 -0.16 -9.14 23.94
N ILE A 462 -1.39 -9.61 24.17
CA ILE A 462 -1.67 -10.96 24.68
C ILE A 462 -2.48 -11.66 23.60
N HIS A 463 -1.96 -12.77 23.09
CA HIS A 463 -2.53 -13.46 21.94
C HIS A 463 -2.78 -14.94 22.22
N TYR A 464 -3.94 -15.41 21.76
CA TYR A 464 -4.38 -16.80 21.83
C TYR A 464 -4.72 -17.28 20.42
N ILE A 465 -4.18 -18.43 20.02
CA ILE A 465 -4.44 -19.10 18.75
C ILE A 465 -4.95 -20.51 19.03
N TYR A 466 -6.11 -20.85 18.48
CA TYR A 466 -6.54 -22.22 18.26
C TYR A 466 -6.21 -22.62 16.82
N SER A 467 -5.72 -23.84 16.59
CA SER A 467 -5.59 -24.40 15.25
C SER A 467 -5.95 -25.88 15.21
N HIS A 468 -6.73 -26.25 14.20
CA HIS A 468 -6.90 -27.63 13.77
C HIS A 468 -5.98 -27.91 12.60
N SER A 469 -5.15 -28.94 12.71
CA SER A 469 -4.30 -29.43 11.63
C SER A 469 -4.67 -30.88 11.30
N PRO A 470 -4.91 -31.22 10.02
CA PRO A 470 -5.23 -32.59 9.60
C PRO A 470 -4.00 -33.53 9.65
N ASN A 471 -2.82 -32.99 9.98
CA ASN A 471 -1.57 -33.71 10.17
C ASN A 471 -0.79 -33.11 11.36
N ASP A 472 0.46 -33.54 11.52
CA ASP A 472 1.40 -33.18 12.57
C ASP A 472 2.10 -31.82 12.39
N LEU A 473 1.79 -31.09 11.31
CA LEU A 473 2.37 -29.77 11.07
C LEU A 473 1.74 -28.72 12.01
N LEU A 474 2.58 -28.11 12.85
CA LEU A 474 2.24 -26.96 13.69
C LEU A 474 2.19 -25.66 12.87
N GLY A 475 3.08 -25.51 11.88
CA GLY A 475 3.05 -24.40 10.91
C GLY A 475 3.73 -23.09 11.36
N THR A 476 4.52 -23.09 12.44
CA THR A 476 5.28 -21.88 12.88
C THR A 476 6.23 -21.31 11.82
N GLY A 477 6.65 -22.14 10.85
CA GLY A 477 7.59 -21.79 9.78
C GLY A 477 9.06 -21.71 10.22
N ILE A 478 9.34 -21.98 11.50
CA ILE A 478 10.67 -21.94 12.13
C ILE A 478 10.71 -22.80 13.40
N GLY A 479 11.85 -23.42 13.69
CA GLY A 479 12.04 -24.34 14.81
C GLY A 479 11.27 -25.65 14.63
N ASP A 480 11.03 -26.34 15.74
CA ASP A 480 10.17 -27.53 15.80
C ASP A 480 8.75 -27.16 15.34
N SER A 481 8.52 -27.36 14.05
CA SER A 481 7.30 -27.03 13.32
C SER A 481 6.49 -28.27 12.92
N GLN A 482 7.05 -29.47 13.16
CA GLN A 482 6.39 -30.77 13.17
C GLN A 482 6.28 -31.25 14.62
N LEU A 483 5.19 -31.92 14.96
CA LEU A 483 4.87 -32.34 16.34
C LEU A 483 5.24 -33.80 16.64
N ILE A 484 5.47 -34.63 15.61
CA ILE A 484 5.73 -36.06 15.74
C ILE A 484 6.97 -36.47 14.92
N SER A 485 7.46 -37.68 15.18
CA SER A 485 8.48 -38.34 14.35
C SER A 485 8.11 -38.34 12.85
N PRO A 486 9.02 -37.94 11.93
CA PRO A 486 8.76 -38.01 10.49
C PRO A 486 8.61 -39.44 9.95
N PHE A 487 8.86 -40.46 10.78
CA PHE A 487 8.61 -41.88 10.47
C PHE A 487 7.30 -42.42 11.07
N ALA A 488 6.62 -41.65 11.91
CA ALA A 488 5.32 -42.03 12.45
C ALA A 488 4.20 -41.77 11.42
N PRO A 489 3.07 -42.51 11.49
CA PRO A 489 1.89 -42.19 10.69
C PRO A 489 1.37 -40.78 11.01
N SER A 490 1.18 -39.97 9.95
CA SER A 490 0.58 -38.63 10.03
C SER A 490 -0.70 -38.66 10.87
N THR A 491 -0.75 -37.80 11.89
CA THR A 491 -1.83 -37.74 12.88
C THR A 491 -2.33 -36.31 12.97
N ALA A 492 -3.66 -36.10 12.94
CA ALA A 492 -4.25 -34.78 13.10
C ALA A 492 -4.12 -34.25 14.53
N PHE A 493 -3.90 -32.94 14.70
CA PHE A 493 -3.74 -32.26 15.98
C PHE A 493 -4.67 -31.05 16.14
N ASN A 494 -5.17 -30.86 17.36
CA ASN A 494 -5.76 -29.62 17.83
C ASN A 494 -4.75 -28.91 18.74
N THR A 495 -4.36 -27.69 18.37
CA THR A 495 -3.37 -26.89 19.09
C THR A 495 -4.02 -25.67 19.72
N HIS A 496 -3.68 -25.43 20.99
CA HIS A 496 -3.98 -24.21 21.72
C HIS A 496 -2.66 -23.52 22.05
N ALA A 497 -2.41 -22.34 21.48
CA ALA A 497 -1.21 -21.55 21.74
C ALA A 497 -1.56 -20.25 22.45
N VAL A 498 -0.78 -19.92 23.47
CA VAL A 498 -0.86 -18.67 24.24
C VAL A 498 0.47 -17.95 24.16
N GLY A 499 0.45 -16.63 24.10
CA GLY A 499 1.67 -15.86 24.16
C GLY A 499 1.43 -14.40 24.49
N ALA A 500 2.54 -13.71 24.69
CA ALA A 500 2.56 -12.27 24.85
C ALA A 500 3.75 -11.66 24.11
N THR A 501 3.61 -10.39 23.75
CA THR A 501 4.65 -9.53 23.18
C THR A 501 4.65 -8.22 23.96
N VAL A 502 5.83 -7.70 24.30
CA VAL A 502 6.00 -6.42 25.00
C VAL A 502 7.06 -5.61 24.26
N ALA A 503 6.76 -4.34 24.00
CA ALA A 503 7.72 -3.33 23.56
C ALA A 503 7.72 -2.16 24.54
N TRP A 504 8.92 -1.67 24.88
CA TRP A 504 9.14 -0.57 25.81
C TRP A 504 10.13 0.44 25.24
N ARG A 505 9.60 1.60 24.88
CA ARG A 505 10.32 2.78 24.40
C ARG A 505 10.99 3.49 25.57
N VAL A 506 12.21 3.05 25.91
CA VAL A 506 13.01 3.64 26.99
C VAL A 506 13.28 5.12 26.70
N ASN A 507 13.68 5.42 25.46
CA ASN A 507 13.83 6.76 24.90
C ASN A 507 13.74 6.72 23.36
N GLU A 508 13.92 7.87 22.70
CA GLU A 508 13.81 8.00 21.22
C GLU A 508 14.87 7.22 20.42
N ASN A 509 15.93 6.73 21.08
CA ASN A 509 17.04 5.99 20.48
C ASN A 509 17.19 4.56 21.02
N LEU A 510 16.30 4.11 21.91
CA LEU A 510 16.34 2.78 22.50
C LEU A 510 14.94 2.27 22.82
N GLU A 511 14.57 1.19 22.15
CA GLU A 511 13.38 0.40 22.45
C GLU A 511 13.80 -1.03 22.82
N LEU A 512 13.32 -1.50 23.98
CA LEU A 512 13.59 -2.84 24.50
C LEU A 512 12.30 -3.65 24.47
N GLY A 513 12.37 -4.93 24.17
CA GLY A 513 11.17 -5.76 24.17
C GLY A 513 11.44 -7.24 24.08
N GLY A 514 10.38 -7.99 23.86
CA GLY A 514 10.44 -9.43 23.69
C GLY A 514 9.06 -10.06 23.56
N TRP A 515 9.05 -11.37 23.35
CA TRP A 515 7.84 -12.17 23.32
C TRP A 515 8.09 -13.57 23.87
N GLY A 516 7.02 -14.20 24.35
CA GLY A 516 7.00 -15.59 24.80
C GLY A 516 5.79 -16.31 24.23
N GLY A 517 5.95 -17.58 23.87
CA GLY A 517 4.88 -18.45 23.36
C GLY A 517 4.95 -19.83 24.00
N PHE A 518 3.78 -20.37 24.31
CA PHE A 518 3.57 -21.76 24.75
C PHE A 518 2.42 -22.35 23.93
N SER A 519 2.62 -23.54 23.35
CA SER A 519 1.57 -24.25 22.63
C SER A 519 1.35 -25.64 23.22
N TYR A 520 0.08 -25.99 23.43
CA TYR A 520 -0.35 -27.33 23.83
C TYR A 520 -1.11 -27.96 22.67
N SER A 521 -0.53 -29.01 22.08
CA SER A 521 -1.06 -29.73 20.92
C SER A 521 -1.53 -31.11 21.33
N LYS A 522 -2.82 -31.40 21.11
CA LYS A 522 -3.43 -32.69 21.41
C LYS A 522 -3.79 -33.42 20.11
N PRO A 523 -3.33 -34.66 19.88
CA PRO A 523 -3.74 -35.44 18.72
C PRO A 523 -5.21 -35.86 18.81
N VAL A 524 -5.85 -36.04 17.65
CA VAL A 524 -7.28 -36.40 17.55
C VAL A 524 -7.52 -37.89 17.77
N ASN A 525 -6.67 -38.74 17.20
CA ASN A 525 -6.84 -40.21 17.17
C ASN A 525 -5.72 -40.98 17.91
N LEU A 526 -5.00 -40.30 18.80
CA LEU A 526 -3.87 -40.84 19.57
C LEU A 526 -4.00 -40.36 21.02
N SER A 527 -3.35 -41.04 21.97
CA SER A 527 -3.24 -40.56 23.35
C SER A 527 -2.07 -39.58 23.50
N GLY A 528 -2.03 -38.86 24.63
CA GLY A 528 -0.97 -37.92 24.95
C GLY A 528 -1.18 -36.51 24.43
N SER A 529 -0.11 -35.72 24.46
CA SER A 529 -0.01 -34.33 24.03
C SER A 529 1.44 -33.95 23.75
N VAL A 530 1.66 -32.87 22.99
CA VAL A 530 2.96 -32.26 22.71
C VAL A 530 2.90 -30.80 23.18
N GLU A 531 3.92 -30.35 23.89
CA GLU A 531 4.04 -28.98 24.39
C GLU A 531 5.24 -28.29 23.76
N THR A 532 5.03 -27.14 23.12
CA THR A 532 6.10 -26.33 22.53
C THR A 532 6.28 -25.00 23.24
N THR A 533 7.52 -24.52 23.31
CA THR A 533 7.88 -23.22 23.90
C THR A 533 8.78 -22.43 22.97
N ASN A 534 8.62 -21.11 22.97
CA ASN A 534 9.53 -20.18 22.31
C ASN A 534 9.59 -18.85 23.08
N TRP A 535 10.70 -18.13 22.94
CA TRP A 535 10.83 -16.78 23.50
C TRP A 535 11.91 -15.98 22.77
N MET A 536 11.82 -14.66 22.79
CA MET A 536 12.89 -13.77 22.35
C MET A 536 12.90 -12.50 23.21
N VAL A 537 14.08 -11.92 23.38
CA VAL A 537 14.27 -10.53 23.82
C VAL A 537 15.05 -9.76 22.74
N PHE A 538 14.75 -8.48 22.58
CA PHE A 538 15.41 -7.61 21.62
C PHE A 538 15.74 -6.23 22.19
N ALA A 539 16.75 -5.60 21.59
CA ALA A 539 17.04 -4.19 21.69
C ALA A 539 17.08 -3.60 20.28
N ALA A 540 16.17 -2.66 20.02
CA ALA A 540 16.14 -1.84 18.82
C ALA A 540 16.75 -0.47 19.13
N LEU A 541 17.59 0.04 18.23
CA LEU A 541 18.26 1.34 18.36
C LEU A 541 17.90 2.23 17.17
N PRO A 542 16.76 2.95 17.22
CA PRO A 542 16.39 3.95 16.23
C PRO A 542 17.41 5.08 16.15
N ASN A 543 17.66 5.53 14.92
CA ASN A 543 18.60 6.61 14.59
C ASN A 543 20.06 6.34 15.00
N LEU A 544 20.44 5.07 15.18
CA LEU A 544 21.82 4.69 15.52
C LEU A 544 22.78 5.16 14.42
N GLY A 545 23.71 6.06 14.76
CA GLY A 545 24.69 6.59 13.82
C GLY A 545 24.15 7.56 12.75
N GLY A 546 22.87 7.94 12.82
CA GLY A 546 22.25 8.88 11.88
C GLY A 546 20.73 8.73 11.82
N ALA A 547 20.02 9.80 11.44
CA ALA A 547 18.56 9.79 11.32
C ALA A 547 18.09 8.72 10.29
N GLY A 548 17.00 8.01 10.61
CA GLY A 548 16.43 6.95 9.76
C GLY A 548 17.14 5.60 9.84
N ASN A 549 18.37 5.53 10.35
CA ASN A 549 19.07 4.27 10.59
C ASN A 549 18.42 3.45 11.70
N LEU A 550 18.63 2.13 11.70
CA LEU A 550 18.12 1.22 12.73
C LEU A 550 19.15 0.13 13.04
N GLY A 551 19.65 0.09 14.27
CA GLY A 551 20.36 -1.06 14.80
C GLY A 551 19.40 -2.04 15.48
N GLY A 552 19.67 -3.34 15.39
CA GLY A 552 18.90 -4.36 16.10
C GLY A 552 19.78 -5.48 16.63
N PHE A 553 19.59 -5.83 17.91
CA PHE A 553 20.19 -6.99 18.55
C PHE A 553 19.09 -7.85 19.18
N LEU A 554 19.06 -9.14 18.87
CA LEU A 554 18.00 -10.06 19.30
C LEU A 554 18.60 -11.37 19.79
N VAL A 555 18.03 -11.93 20.87
CA VAL A 555 18.41 -13.23 21.43
C VAL A 555 17.16 -14.00 21.82
N GLY A 556 17.03 -15.25 21.40
CA GLY A 556 15.86 -16.06 21.71
C GLY A 556 16.00 -17.56 21.45
N GLN A 557 15.00 -18.29 21.88
CA GLN A 557 14.80 -19.71 21.58
C GLN A 557 13.65 -19.86 20.57
N PRO A 558 13.91 -20.35 19.35
CA PRO A 558 12.85 -20.77 18.42
C PRO A 558 11.91 -21.82 19.04
N PRO A 559 10.76 -22.12 18.39
CA PRO A 559 9.85 -23.17 18.84
C PRO A 559 10.58 -24.50 19.11
N LYS A 560 10.51 -24.96 20.36
CA LYS A 560 11.10 -26.20 20.87
C LYS A 560 10.02 -27.08 21.48
N ILE A 561 9.97 -28.37 21.17
CA ILE A 561 9.18 -29.35 21.93
C ILE A 561 9.80 -29.50 23.33
N SER A 562 9.11 -28.94 24.31
CA SER A 562 9.50 -28.92 25.73
C SER A 562 9.04 -30.15 26.51
N SER A 563 7.95 -30.78 26.07
CA SER A 563 7.40 -32.01 26.63
C SER A 563 6.60 -32.73 25.55
N SER A 564 6.60 -34.06 25.58
CA SER A 564 5.72 -34.88 24.76
C SER A 564 5.35 -36.14 25.52
N SER A 565 4.07 -36.52 25.46
CA SER A 565 3.51 -37.70 26.13
C SER A 565 2.81 -38.64 25.15
N LEU A 566 3.16 -38.55 23.86
CA LEU A 566 2.67 -39.46 22.83
C LEU A 566 3.19 -40.88 23.08
N PRO A 567 2.49 -41.93 22.57
CA PRO A 567 3.00 -43.29 22.61
C PRO A 567 4.37 -43.45 21.95
N ASP A 568 5.07 -44.50 22.38
CA ASP A 568 6.40 -44.85 21.87
C ASP A 568 6.41 -44.95 20.33
N GLY A 569 7.45 -44.38 19.71
CA GLY A 569 7.59 -44.25 18.26
C GLY A 569 6.93 -43.00 17.64
N PHE A 570 6.07 -42.26 18.35
CA PHE A 570 5.48 -41.01 17.84
C PHE A 570 6.24 -39.75 18.27
N ASN A 571 6.95 -39.76 19.40
CA ASN A 571 7.63 -38.57 19.92
C ASN A 571 8.76 -38.08 18.98
N PHE A 572 9.16 -36.82 19.10
CA PHE A 572 10.20 -36.20 18.27
C PHE A 572 11.34 -35.66 19.14
N PRO A 573 12.63 -35.92 18.81
CA PRO A 573 13.14 -36.79 17.74
C PRO A 573 13.00 -38.30 18.06
N ASN A 574 12.97 -39.16 17.03
CA ASN A 574 12.82 -40.63 17.17
C ASN A 574 13.74 -41.37 16.19
N PHE A 575 14.91 -41.83 16.65
CA PHE A 575 15.91 -42.46 15.76
C PHE A 575 16.61 -43.72 16.29
N SER A 576 16.50 -44.05 17.59
CA SER A 576 16.77 -45.39 18.14
C SER A 576 15.97 -45.64 19.42
N ASP A 577 15.47 -46.87 19.58
CA ASP A 577 14.65 -47.37 20.69
C ASP A 577 13.32 -46.61 20.92
N GLU A 578 12.40 -46.80 19.96
CA GLU A 578 10.95 -46.47 20.03
C GLU A 578 10.63 -45.10 20.65
N GLY A 579 10.93 -44.00 19.94
CA GLY A 579 10.82 -42.60 20.39
C GLY A 579 9.88 -42.35 21.58
N THR A 580 10.45 -42.32 22.78
CA THR A 580 9.74 -42.37 24.07
C THR A 580 9.17 -41.01 24.49
N PRO A 581 8.17 -40.97 25.39
CA PRO A 581 7.69 -39.75 26.03
C PRO A 581 8.81 -38.87 26.59
N GLY A 582 8.94 -37.65 26.05
CA GLY A 582 9.94 -36.67 26.47
C GLY A 582 9.92 -35.40 25.61
N GLY A 583 10.46 -34.31 26.15
CA GLY A 583 10.82 -33.13 25.35
C GLY A 583 12.23 -33.26 24.77
N ARG A 584 12.62 -32.35 23.87
CA ARG A 584 14.01 -32.29 23.39
C ARG A 584 14.94 -31.91 24.54
N SER A 585 16.00 -32.70 24.79
CA SER A 585 16.97 -32.42 25.86
C SER A 585 17.65 -31.08 25.65
N ASP A 586 18.08 -30.84 24.41
CA ASP A 586 18.97 -29.76 24.05
C ASP A 586 18.18 -28.53 23.59
N THR A 587 18.83 -27.37 23.54
CA THR A 587 18.18 -26.10 23.25
C THR A 587 19.02 -25.30 22.26
N SER A 588 18.35 -24.73 21.26
CA SER A 588 18.97 -23.82 20.30
C SER A 588 18.83 -22.39 20.78
N LEU A 589 19.89 -21.62 20.62
CA LEU A 589 19.89 -20.20 20.91
C LEU A 589 20.15 -19.44 19.60
N HIS A 590 19.18 -18.63 19.21
CA HIS A 590 19.29 -17.69 18.09
C HIS A 590 19.83 -16.37 18.62
N LEU A 591 20.90 -15.88 18.02
CA LEU A 591 21.44 -14.53 18.19
C LEU A 591 21.44 -13.84 16.84
N GLU A 592 20.93 -12.61 16.79
CA GLU A 592 20.88 -11.81 15.58
C GLU A 592 21.40 -10.40 15.86
N LEU A 593 22.20 -9.90 14.91
CA LEU A 593 22.70 -8.53 14.90
C LEU A 593 22.53 -7.98 13.47
N PHE A 594 21.87 -6.84 13.32
CA PHE A 594 21.79 -6.14 12.04
C PHE A 594 21.91 -4.62 12.21
N TYR A 595 22.25 -3.96 11.12
CA TYR A 595 22.29 -2.50 11.04
C TYR A 595 21.73 -2.03 9.70
N ARG A 596 20.56 -1.41 9.70
CA ARG A 596 19.95 -0.76 8.52
C ARG A 596 20.52 0.64 8.39
N ALA A 597 21.37 0.85 7.39
CA ALA A 597 21.76 2.17 6.91
C ALA A 597 20.68 2.68 5.94
N GLN A 598 19.97 3.75 6.32
CA GLN A 598 19.06 4.45 5.43
C GLN A 598 19.89 5.44 4.59
N LEU A 599 19.95 5.22 3.27
CA LEU A 599 20.82 6.00 2.39
C LEU A 599 20.06 7.15 1.70
N ASN A 600 18.76 6.96 1.51
CA ASN A 600 17.76 7.99 1.19
C ASN A 600 16.36 7.42 1.50
N ASP A 601 15.30 8.20 1.35
CA ASP A 601 13.91 7.80 1.70
C ASP A 601 13.42 6.52 1.01
N ARG A 602 14.02 6.16 -0.13
CA ARG A 602 13.62 5.03 -0.98
C ARG A 602 14.59 3.87 -0.96
N PHE A 603 15.76 4.00 -0.33
CA PHE A 603 16.82 3.00 -0.37
C PHE A 603 17.53 2.81 0.98
N SER A 604 17.60 1.56 1.42
CA SER A 604 18.35 1.16 2.61
C SER A 604 19.21 -0.08 2.36
N LEU A 605 20.34 -0.15 3.06
CA LEU A 605 21.26 -1.27 3.03
C LEU A 605 21.40 -1.84 4.45
N THR A 606 21.06 -3.11 4.62
CA THR A 606 21.06 -3.82 5.90
C THR A 606 22.04 -5.00 5.85
N PRO A 607 23.32 -4.80 6.18
CA PRO A 607 24.18 -5.89 6.64
C PRO A 607 23.62 -6.51 7.93
N GLY A 608 23.77 -7.83 8.06
CA GLY A 608 23.38 -8.53 9.26
C GLY A 608 23.89 -9.97 9.35
N LEU A 609 23.87 -10.48 10.58
CA LEU A 609 24.45 -11.75 10.99
C LEU A 609 23.48 -12.47 11.91
N LEU A 610 23.21 -13.75 11.61
CA LEU A 610 22.51 -14.68 12.48
C LEU A 610 23.51 -15.74 12.96
N VAL A 611 23.46 -16.08 14.23
CA VAL A 611 24.24 -17.17 14.85
C VAL A 611 23.27 -18.05 15.63
N ILE A 612 23.20 -19.32 15.25
CA ILE A 612 22.30 -20.31 15.84
C ILE A 612 23.16 -21.41 16.45
N PHE A 613 23.23 -21.41 17.77
CA PHE A 613 23.88 -22.45 18.55
C PHE A 613 22.98 -23.69 18.61
N ASN A 614 23.57 -24.87 18.52
CA ASN A 614 22.89 -26.16 18.59
C ASN A 614 21.66 -26.24 17.66
N PRO A 615 21.77 -25.97 16.34
CA PRO A 615 20.62 -25.96 15.44
C PRO A 615 19.91 -27.33 15.46
N ASP A 616 18.63 -27.35 15.10
CA ASP A 616 17.73 -28.48 15.36
C ASP A 616 17.63 -28.90 16.84
N HIS A 617 17.85 -28.02 17.82
CA HIS A 617 17.85 -28.40 19.23
C HIS A 617 18.67 -29.69 19.49
N ASN A 618 19.91 -29.70 18.99
CA ASN A 618 20.86 -30.81 19.09
C ASN A 618 22.27 -30.24 19.34
N THR A 619 22.91 -30.61 20.46
CA THR A 619 24.27 -30.18 20.83
C THR A 619 25.38 -30.88 20.05
N ALA A 620 25.07 -31.95 19.32
CA ALA A 620 26.00 -32.54 18.36
C ALA A 620 26.18 -31.68 17.09
N ASN A 621 25.28 -30.71 16.86
CA ASN A 621 25.34 -29.83 15.70
C ASN A 621 26.30 -28.66 15.89
N ASP A 622 27.21 -28.51 14.93
CA ASP A 622 28.06 -27.33 14.82
C ASP A 622 27.20 -26.06 14.74
N THR A 623 27.73 -24.94 15.24
CA THR A 623 27.02 -23.65 15.22
C THR A 623 26.80 -23.16 13.80
N LEU A 624 25.54 -22.89 13.44
CA LEU A 624 25.16 -22.30 12.17
C LEU A 624 25.34 -20.78 12.21
N ILE A 625 26.06 -20.24 11.24
CA ILE A 625 26.26 -18.80 11.04
C ILE A 625 25.70 -18.45 9.66
N VAL A 626 24.76 -17.51 9.62
CA VAL A 626 24.17 -16.99 8.38
C VAL A 626 24.54 -15.51 8.24
N GLY A 627 25.26 -15.17 7.18
CA GLY A 627 25.55 -13.79 6.83
C GLY A 627 24.65 -13.32 5.69
N ALA A 628 24.04 -12.14 5.83
CA ALA A 628 23.18 -11.54 4.81
C ALA A 628 23.46 -10.04 4.64
N LEU A 629 23.40 -9.57 3.40
CA LEU A 629 23.37 -8.16 3.04
C LEU A 629 22.10 -7.90 2.23
N ARG A 630 21.11 -7.26 2.86
CA ARG A 630 19.80 -6.94 2.27
C ARG A 630 19.79 -5.49 1.76
N ALA A 631 19.59 -5.30 0.47
CA ALA A 631 19.37 -4.00 -0.16
C ALA A 631 17.86 -3.85 -0.46
N THR A 632 17.20 -2.90 0.20
CA THR A 632 15.74 -2.69 0.11
C THR A 632 15.44 -1.37 -0.58
N PHE A 633 14.73 -1.45 -1.72
CA PHE A 633 14.14 -0.32 -2.42
C PHE A 633 12.66 -0.21 -2.09
N ARG A 634 12.16 1.00 -1.83
CA ARG A 634 10.74 1.32 -1.57
C ARG A 634 10.27 2.41 -2.53
N PHE A 635 9.07 2.28 -3.10
CA PHE A 635 8.52 3.23 -4.08
C PHE A 635 6.99 3.24 -4.05
#